data_AF-A0A8J6AEE2-F1
#
_entry.id   AF-A0A8J6AEE2-F1
#
_cell.length_a   1.000
_cell.length_b   1.000
_cell.length_c   1.000
_cell.angle_alpha   90.00
_cell.angle_beta   90.00
_cell.angle_gamma   90.00
#
_symmetry.space_group_name_H-M   'P 1'
#
loop_
_entity.id
_entity.type
_entity.pdbx_description
1 polymer ?
#
loop_
_entity_poly.entity_id
_entity_poly.type
_entity_poly.pdbx_seq_one_letter_code
_entity_poly.pdbx_strand_id
1 'polypeptide(L)'
;MEQGLYHPEFARAGKQAGLQVWRVEKLELVPVPQSALGDFYVGDAYLVLHTTKGSRGFTYRLHYWLGKVEQLAGPRHVQVGVGRDRGELRFAGLGSGGTHRRWCGKECTQDESTAAAIFTVQMDDYLGGKPVQHRELQGYESTDFVGYFKGGLKYKAGGVASGLNHVVTNDLTAKRLLHVKGRRVVRATEVPLRWASFNRGDCFIIDLGTEIYQWCGSSCNKYERLKASQVAIGIRDNERKGRAQLIVVEEGNEPPELK
;
A
#
# COMPACT_ATOMS: atom_id res chain seq x y z
N MET A 1 9.57 -23.99 -27.22
CA MET A 1 8.19 -23.62 -26.83
C MET A 1 8.08 -23.83 -25.33
N GLU A 2 8.24 -22.76 -24.53
CA GLU A 2 8.28 -22.76 -23.05
C GLU A 2 7.01 -22.15 -22.43
N GLN A 3 5.88 -22.16 -23.15
CA GLN A 3 4.68 -21.43 -22.73
C GLN A 3 3.85 -22.12 -21.63
N GLY A 4 4.38 -23.16 -20.95
CA GLY A 4 3.64 -23.93 -19.95
C GLY A 4 4.12 -23.81 -18.49
N LEU A 5 5.26 -23.17 -18.23
CA LEU A 5 5.87 -23.16 -16.88
C LEU A 5 5.61 -21.87 -16.09
N TYR A 6 5.32 -20.77 -16.78
CA TYR A 6 5.25 -19.44 -16.17
C TYR A 6 3.85 -18.82 -16.29
N HIS A 7 3.52 -17.97 -15.31
CA HIS A 7 2.25 -17.25 -15.27
C HIS A 7 2.05 -16.39 -16.53
N PRO A 8 0.84 -16.33 -17.12
CA PRO A 8 0.58 -15.66 -18.41
C PRO A 8 0.99 -14.18 -18.43
N GLU A 9 0.82 -13.47 -17.31
CA GLU A 9 1.23 -12.06 -17.20
C GLU A 9 2.75 -11.84 -17.40
N PHE A 10 3.59 -12.86 -17.24
CA PHE A 10 5.04 -12.73 -17.45
C PHE A 10 5.36 -12.47 -18.92
N ALA A 11 4.54 -12.99 -19.85
CA ALA A 11 4.68 -12.71 -21.28
C ALA A 11 4.59 -11.21 -21.60
N ARG A 12 3.91 -10.44 -20.75
CA ARG A 12 3.70 -8.98 -20.89
C ARG A 12 4.68 -8.17 -20.06
N ALA A 13 5.37 -8.77 -19.11
CA ALA A 13 6.28 -8.09 -18.20
C ALA A 13 7.56 -7.64 -18.91
N GLY A 14 7.99 -6.40 -18.64
CA GLY A 14 9.31 -5.89 -19.02
C GLY A 14 9.53 -5.68 -20.53
N LYS A 15 8.48 -5.74 -21.35
CA LYS A 15 8.60 -5.60 -22.82
C LYS A 15 8.82 -4.14 -23.28
N GLN A 16 8.43 -3.17 -22.46
CA GLN A 16 8.58 -1.75 -22.74
C GLN A 16 8.97 -0.98 -21.48
N ALA A 17 9.56 0.20 -21.66
CA ALA A 17 9.87 1.08 -20.53
C ALA A 17 8.58 1.57 -19.87
N GLY A 18 8.58 1.63 -18.54
CA GLY A 18 7.43 2.06 -17.76
C GLY A 18 7.26 1.28 -16.46
N LEU A 19 6.14 1.54 -15.80
CA LEU A 19 5.72 0.91 -14.55
C LEU A 19 4.60 -0.09 -14.83
N GLN A 20 4.75 -1.31 -14.37
CA GLN A 20 3.71 -2.34 -14.37
C GLN A 20 3.47 -2.78 -12.93
N VAL A 21 2.20 -2.85 -12.54
CA VAL A 21 1.79 -3.24 -11.19
C VAL A 21 0.76 -4.35 -11.29
N TRP A 22 0.95 -5.40 -10.49
CA TRP A 22 0.01 -6.50 -10.34
C TRP A 22 -0.37 -6.63 -8.87
N ARG A 23 -1.62 -6.98 -8.63
CA ARG A 23 -2.14 -7.39 -7.32
C ARG A 23 -2.17 -8.90 -7.27
N VAL A 24 -1.79 -9.47 -6.12
CA VAL A 24 -1.97 -10.90 -5.87
C VAL A 24 -3.41 -11.11 -5.45
N GLU A 25 -4.19 -11.81 -6.26
CA GLU A 25 -5.58 -12.14 -5.95
C GLU A 25 -5.77 -13.65 -6.05
N LYS A 26 -6.08 -14.31 -4.92
CA LYS A 26 -6.31 -15.77 -4.87
C LYS A 26 -5.19 -16.59 -5.54
N LEU A 27 -3.94 -16.20 -5.26
CA LEU A 27 -2.71 -16.81 -5.80
C LEU A 27 -2.49 -16.59 -7.32
N GLU A 28 -3.17 -15.62 -7.93
CA GLU A 28 -2.96 -15.21 -9.33
C GLU A 28 -2.46 -13.76 -9.40
N LEU A 29 -1.73 -13.40 -10.45
CA LEU A 29 -1.33 -12.00 -10.70
C LEU A 29 -2.36 -11.29 -11.57
N VAL A 30 -3.04 -10.32 -10.97
CA VAL A 30 -4.04 -9.49 -11.65
C VAL A 30 -3.46 -8.10 -11.93
N PRO A 31 -3.41 -7.63 -13.19
CA PRO A 31 -2.84 -6.33 -13.51
C PRO A 31 -3.70 -5.19 -12.92
N VAL A 32 -3.04 -4.24 -12.27
CA VAL A 32 -3.70 -3.04 -11.73
C VAL A 32 -3.90 -2.02 -12.88
N PRO A 33 -5.12 -1.48 -13.06
CA PRO A 33 -5.38 -0.45 -14.07
C PRO A 33 -4.47 0.77 -13.92
N GLN A 34 -4.09 1.39 -15.04
CA GLN A 34 -3.19 2.56 -15.03
C GLN A 34 -3.71 3.72 -14.16
N SER A 35 -5.04 3.91 -14.11
CA SER A 35 -5.69 4.95 -13.30
C SER A 35 -5.66 4.67 -11.80
N ALA A 36 -5.39 3.42 -11.39
CA ALA A 36 -5.28 2.98 -10.01
C ALA A 36 -3.82 2.79 -9.56
N LEU A 37 -2.84 3.19 -10.39
CA LEU A 37 -1.43 3.13 -10.00
C LEU A 37 -1.16 4.09 -8.85
N GLY A 38 -0.68 3.54 -7.74
CA GLY A 38 -0.48 4.27 -6.47
C GLY A 38 -1.52 3.92 -5.41
N ASP A 39 -2.58 3.20 -5.78
CA ASP A 39 -3.59 2.72 -4.84
C ASP A 39 -3.23 1.31 -4.37
N PHE A 40 -3.02 1.18 -3.07
CA PHE A 40 -2.68 -0.08 -2.43
C PHE A 40 -3.71 -0.39 -1.35
N TYR A 41 -4.35 -1.54 -1.48
CA TYR A 41 -5.16 -2.08 -0.40
C TYR A 41 -4.24 -2.59 0.71
N VAL A 42 -4.50 -2.12 1.94
CA VAL A 42 -3.74 -2.45 3.14
C VAL A 42 -3.75 -3.95 3.42
N GLY A 43 -4.80 -4.64 2.99
CA GLY A 43 -5.01 -6.05 3.20
C GLY A 43 -4.37 -6.99 2.18
N ASP A 44 -3.58 -6.52 1.22
CA ASP A 44 -3.10 -7.36 0.10
C ASP A 44 -1.58 -7.28 -0.12
N ALA A 45 -1.12 -8.03 -1.12
CA ALA A 45 0.24 -7.98 -1.65
C ALA A 45 0.26 -7.62 -3.14
N TYR A 46 1.33 -6.96 -3.58
CA TYR A 46 1.48 -6.46 -4.95
C TYR A 46 2.88 -6.77 -5.49
N LEU A 47 2.97 -6.98 -6.80
CA LEU A 47 4.21 -6.95 -7.56
C LEU A 47 4.29 -5.64 -8.34
N VAL A 48 5.45 -4.99 -8.33
CA VAL A 48 5.72 -3.76 -9.06
C VAL A 48 7.00 -3.92 -9.85
N LEU A 49 6.90 -3.90 -11.17
CA LEU A 49 8.02 -3.93 -12.09
C LEU A 49 8.23 -2.56 -12.71
N HIS A 50 9.39 -1.97 -12.45
CA HIS A 50 9.83 -0.76 -13.13
C HIS A 50 10.90 -1.11 -14.17
N THR A 51 10.60 -0.79 -15.43
CA THR A 51 11.47 -1.08 -16.58
C THR A 51 12.03 0.22 -17.13
N THR A 52 13.36 0.34 -17.15
CA THR A 52 14.05 1.49 -17.76
C THR A 52 14.80 1.06 -19.00
N LYS A 53 14.66 1.83 -20.09
CA LYS A 53 15.42 1.62 -21.31
C LYS A 53 16.77 2.31 -21.19
N GLY A 54 17.84 1.52 -21.17
CA GLY A 54 19.22 1.98 -21.28
C GLY A 54 19.78 1.80 -22.69
N SER A 55 21.05 2.19 -22.86
CA SER A 55 21.78 2.02 -24.13
C SER A 55 22.04 0.54 -24.48
N ARG A 56 22.11 -0.34 -23.48
CA ARG A 56 22.40 -1.78 -23.61
C ARG A 56 21.16 -2.67 -23.49
N GLY A 57 19.97 -2.09 -23.62
CA GLY A 57 18.69 -2.78 -23.44
C GLY A 57 17.94 -2.33 -22.19
N PHE A 58 17.06 -3.19 -21.69
CA PHE A 58 16.23 -2.86 -20.52
C PHE A 58 16.91 -3.27 -19.21
N THR A 59 16.76 -2.42 -18.20
CA THR A 59 17.06 -2.73 -16.81
C THR A 59 15.78 -2.74 -16.01
N TYR A 60 15.72 -3.64 -15.03
CA TYR A 60 14.50 -3.94 -14.29
C TYR A 60 14.73 -3.75 -12.79
N ARG A 61 13.77 -3.13 -12.12
CA ARG A 61 13.65 -3.18 -10.66
C ARG A 61 12.32 -3.84 -10.35
N LEU A 62 12.37 -4.91 -9.59
CA LEU A 62 11.21 -5.72 -9.24
C LEU A 62 10.99 -5.60 -7.74
N HIS A 63 9.83 -5.08 -7.37
CA HIS A 63 9.45 -4.89 -5.98
C HIS A 63 8.26 -5.78 -5.69
N TYR A 64 8.22 -6.35 -4.48
CA TYR A 64 6.97 -6.85 -3.92
C TYR A 64 6.60 -6.01 -2.72
N TRP A 65 5.40 -5.44 -2.76
CA TRP A 65 4.85 -4.62 -1.70
C TRP A 65 3.91 -5.46 -0.86
N LEU A 66 4.08 -5.38 0.46
CA LEU A 66 3.24 -6.04 1.43
C LEU A 66 2.48 -4.98 2.22
N GLY A 67 1.17 -5.16 2.29
CA GLY A 67 0.29 -4.39 3.15
C GLY A 67 0.63 -4.55 4.62
N LYS A 68 -0.21 -4.01 5.50
CA LYS A 68 0.05 -3.99 6.93
C LYS A 68 0.04 -5.42 7.49
N VAL A 69 1.22 -6.02 7.53
CA VAL A 69 1.51 -7.17 8.37
C VAL A 69 1.50 -6.64 9.78
N GLU A 70 0.49 -6.97 10.59
CA GLU A 70 0.54 -6.66 12.01
C GLU A 70 1.75 -7.39 12.61
N GLN A 71 2.86 -6.67 12.78
CA GLN A 71 3.99 -7.17 13.53
C GLN A 71 3.49 -7.35 14.95
N LEU A 72 3.48 -8.60 15.42
CA LEU A 72 3.29 -8.91 16.82
C LEU A 72 4.15 -7.94 17.62
N ALA A 73 3.51 -7.10 18.43
CA ALA A 73 4.18 -6.47 19.55
C ALA A 73 4.69 -7.61 20.45
N GLY A 74 5.91 -8.08 20.18
CA GLY A 74 6.59 -9.01 21.05
C GLY A 74 6.76 -8.36 22.42
N PRO A 75 6.65 -9.14 23.52
CA PRO A 75 6.93 -8.60 24.84
C PRO A 75 8.34 -8.00 24.86
N ARG A 76 8.43 -6.80 25.43
CA ARG A 76 9.65 -6.00 25.59
C ARG A 76 10.79 -6.87 26.15
N HIS A 77 11.98 -6.70 25.57
CA HIS A 77 13.30 -7.01 26.12
C HIS A 77 13.28 -7.86 27.41
N VAL A 78 13.49 -9.17 27.26
CA VAL A 78 14.08 -9.95 28.36
C VAL A 78 15.58 -9.71 28.28
N GLN A 79 16.11 -8.88 29.18
CA GLN A 79 17.54 -8.86 29.47
C GLN A 79 17.93 -10.26 29.95
N VAL A 80 18.71 -10.97 29.14
CA VAL A 80 19.39 -12.19 29.59
C VAL A 80 20.54 -11.74 30.50
N GLY A 81 20.28 -11.75 31.80
CA GLY A 81 21.34 -11.66 32.81
C GLY A 81 22.06 -13.01 32.87
N VAL A 82 23.36 -13.03 32.55
CA VAL A 82 24.21 -14.20 32.76
C VAL A 82 24.50 -14.34 34.25
N GLY A 83 23.68 -15.13 34.94
CA GLY A 83 23.97 -15.60 36.29
C GLY A 83 24.98 -16.74 36.24
N ARG A 84 26.18 -16.51 36.76
CA ARG A 84 27.10 -17.59 37.15
C ARG A 84 26.49 -18.25 38.39
N ASP A 85 25.91 -19.44 38.26
CA ASP A 85 26.17 -20.50 39.23
C ASP A 85 25.67 -21.88 38.78
N ARG A 86 26.27 -22.88 39.40
CA ARG A 86 26.39 -24.29 39.03
C ARG A 86 25.05 -25.04 39.03
N GLY A 87 24.84 -25.80 37.95
CA GLY A 87 24.29 -27.17 37.96
C GLY A 87 22.91 -27.42 38.59
N GLU A 88 21.84 -27.30 37.80
CA GLU A 88 20.71 -28.25 37.73
C GLU A 88 19.68 -27.74 36.71
N LEU A 89 19.52 -28.42 35.58
CA LEU A 89 18.39 -28.20 34.67
C LEU A 89 17.19 -29.02 35.16
N ARG A 90 16.27 -28.37 35.88
CA ARG A 90 14.97 -28.97 36.19
C ARG A 90 14.01 -28.70 35.02
N PHE A 91 13.69 -29.77 34.28
CA PHE A 91 12.55 -29.78 33.36
C PHE A 91 11.27 -30.01 34.18
N ALA A 92 10.46 -28.97 34.34
CA ALA A 92 9.06 -29.13 34.77
C ALA A 92 8.20 -29.28 33.50
N GLY A 93 7.83 -30.52 33.19
CA GLY A 93 6.82 -30.84 32.19
C GLY A 93 5.42 -30.85 32.78
N LEU A 94 4.49 -30.21 32.06
CA LEU A 94 3.12 -30.63 31.72
C LEU A 94 2.12 -29.48 31.83
N GLY A 95 1.82 -28.94 30.65
CA GLY A 95 0.58 -28.25 30.36
C GLY A 95 0.33 -28.48 28.88
N SER A 96 -0.45 -29.51 28.56
CA SER A 96 -0.99 -29.75 27.22
C SER A 96 -1.84 -28.54 26.82
N GLY A 97 -1.19 -27.58 26.19
CA GLY A 97 -1.82 -26.44 25.55
C GLY A 97 -1.08 -26.27 24.25
N GLY A 98 -1.42 -27.10 23.27
CA GLY A 98 -1.12 -26.82 21.88
C GLY A 98 -1.84 -25.52 21.53
N THR A 99 -1.25 -24.38 21.90
CA THR A 99 -1.65 -23.09 21.35
C THR A 99 -1.05 -23.05 19.97
N HIS A 100 -1.66 -23.84 19.07
CA HIS A 100 -1.75 -23.51 17.68
C HIS A 100 -2.40 -22.13 17.67
N ARG A 101 -1.60 -21.07 17.83
CA ARG A 101 -2.04 -19.71 17.58
C ARG A 101 -2.25 -19.67 16.07
N ARG A 102 -3.38 -20.21 15.61
CA ARG A 102 -3.92 -19.91 14.31
C ARG A 102 -4.31 -18.44 14.41
N TRP A 103 -3.35 -17.62 14.03
CA TRP A 103 -3.43 -16.18 14.13
C TRP A 103 -4.30 -15.71 12.96
N CYS A 104 -5.47 -15.18 13.29
CA CYS A 104 -6.43 -14.61 12.35
C CYS A 104 -6.47 -13.10 12.62
N GLY A 105 -5.38 -12.41 12.27
CA GLY A 105 -5.33 -10.95 12.22
C GLY A 105 -5.71 -10.51 10.80
N LYS A 106 -6.68 -9.61 10.70
CA LYS A 106 -7.08 -9.00 9.43
C LYS A 106 -5.93 -8.10 8.93
N GLU A 107 -5.55 -8.30 7.66
CA GLU A 107 -4.71 -7.48 6.76
C GLU A 107 -3.37 -8.15 6.31
N CYS A 108 -3.24 -8.31 4.98
CA CYS A 108 -2.32 -9.14 4.17
C CYS A 108 -2.20 -10.59 4.65
N THR A 109 -2.91 -11.51 3.97
CA THR A 109 -2.89 -12.91 4.37
C THR A 109 -1.50 -13.55 4.16
N GLN A 110 -1.14 -14.50 5.02
CA GLN A 110 0.18 -15.14 4.96
C GLN A 110 0.43 -15.81 3.60
N ASP A 111 -0.61 -16.39 3.01
CA ASP A 111 -0.59 -16.98 1.67
C ASP A 111 -0.38 -15.93 0.58
N GLU A 112 -1.05 -14.78 0.61
CA GLU A 112 -0.82 -13.70 -0.37
C GLU A 112 0.59 -13.13 -0.29
N SER A 113 1.12 -12.93 0.92
CA SER A 113 2.49 -12.44 1.10
C SER A 113 3.54 -13.46 0.62
N THR A 114 3.29 -14.75 0.85
CA THR A 114 4.14 -15.84 0.36
C THR A 114 4.06 -15.95 -1.15
N ALA A 115 2.86 -15.84 -1.72
CA ALA A 115 2.66 -15.86 -3.16
C ALA A 115 3.36 -14.68 -3.86
N ALA A 116 3.31 -13.47 -3.28
CA ALA A 116 4.05 -12.33 -3.82
C ALA A 116 5.58 -12.59 -3.85
N ALA A 117 6.14 -13.18 -2.79
CA ALA A 117 7.54 -13.55 -2.78
C ALA A 117 7.87 -14.60 -3.86
N ILE A 118 7.03 -15.64 -4.01
CA ILE A 118 7.20 -16.68 -5.03
C ILE A 118 7.13 -16.08 -6.44
N PHE A 119 6.13 -15.26 -6.72
CA PHE A 119 6.00 -14.60 -8.02
C PHE A 119 7.18 -13.68 -8.33
N THR A 120 7.77 -13.05 -7.31
CA THR A 120 8.98 -12.23 -7.49
C THR A 120 10.14 -13.08 -7.98
N VAL A 121 10.39 -14.23 -7.36
CA VAL A 121 11.47 -15.15 -7.79
C VAL A 121 11.20 -15.69 -9.19
N GLN A 122 9.98 -16.14 -9.47
CA GLN A 122 9.64 -16.67 -10.79
C GLN A 122 9.77 -15.61 -11.90
N MET A 123 9.37 -14.36 -11.62
CA MET A 123 9.50 -13.26 -12.57
C MET A 123 10.96 -12.87 -12.80
N ASP A 124 11.79 -12.92 -11.75
CA ASP A 124 13.22 -12.69 -11.85
C ASP A 124 13.90 -13.74 -12.74
N ASP A 125 13.60 -15.02 -12.52
CA ASP A 125 14.05 -16.14 -13.36
C ASP A 125 13.59 -15.97 -14.81
N TYR A 126 12.33 -15.60 -15.03
CA TYR A 126 11.77 -15.34 -16.37
C TYR A 126 12.48 -14.19 -17.11
N LEU A 127 12.90 -13.16 -16.37
CA LEU A 127 13.68 -12.03 -16.92
C LEU A 127 15.19 -12.31 -16.97
N GLY A 128 15.60 -13.55 -16.66
CA GLY A 128 16.98 -14.04 -16.76
C GLY A 128 17.88 -13.55 -15.62
N GLY A 129 17.35 -13.37 -14.41
CA GLY A 129 18.09 -12.91 -13.22
C GLY A 129 18.64 -11.49 -13.34
N LYS A 130 18.09 -10.69 -14.25
CA LYS A 130 18.48 -9.28 -14.48
C LYS A 130 17.84 -8.30 -13.50
N PRO A 131 16.58 -8.49 -13.05
CA PRO A 131 15.96 -7.59 -12.10
C PRO A 131 16.72 -7.48 -10.77
N VAL A 132 16.71 -6.28 -10.20
CA VAL A 132 17.06 -6.09 -8.78
C VAL A 132 15.78 -6.25 -7.98
N GLN A 133 15.76 -7.23 -7.07
CA GLN A 133 14.60 -7.52 -6.23
C GLN A 133 14.57 -6.65 -4.97
N HIS A 134 13.39 -6.12 -4.62
CA HIS A 134 13.17 -5.27 -3.46
C HIS A 134 11.94 -5.72 -2.67
N ARG A 135 12.08 -5.77 -1.34
CA ARG A 135 10.96 -5.98 -0.42
C ARG A 135 10.46 -4.65 0.09
N GLU A 136 9.20 -4.33 -0.18
CA GLU A 136 8.57 -3.08 0.23
C GLU A 136 7.50 -3.35 1.29
N LEU A 137 7.58 -2.63 2.41
CA LEU A 137 6.60 -2.73 3.50
C LEU A 137 5.78 -1.45 3.55
N GLN A 138 4.47 -1.58 3.75
CA GLN A 138 3.60 -0.43 3.97
C GLN A 138 4.17 0.54 5.01
N GLY A 139 4.35 1.81 4.62
CA GLY A 139 4.87 2.87 5.48
C GLY A 139 6.39 2.96 5.56
N TYR A 140 7.11 1.92 5.15
CA TYR A 140 8.58 1.83 5.16
C TYR A 140 9.17 1.60 3.76
N GLU A 141 8.43 2.01 2.72
CA GLU A 141 8.85 1.83 1.34
C GLU A 141 10.15 2.60 1.02
N SER A 142 10.94 2.03 0.11
CA SER A 142 12.15 2.65 -0.41
C SER A 142 11.85 3.96 -1.16
N THR A 143 12.84 4.85 -1.20
CA THR A 143 12.72 6.12 -1.94
C THR A 143 12.53 5.90 -3.43
N ASP A 144 13.12 4.83 -3.97
CA ASP A 144 12.98 4.45 -5.38
C ASP A 144 11.53 4.04 -5.67
N PHE A 145 10.95 3.16 -4.84
CA PHE A 145 9.57 2.71 -4.97
C PHE A 145 8.57 3.86 -4.91
N VAL A 146 8.70 4.71 -3.89
CA VAL A 146 7.86 5.90 -3.75
C VAL A 146 8.01 6.83 -4.95
N GLY A 147 9.23 6.94 -5.49
CA GLY A 147 9.55 7.79 -6.63
C GLY A 147 8.80 7.45 -7.91
N TYR A 148 8.28 6.21 -8.04
CA TYR A 148 7.47 5.78 -9.18
C TYR A 148 6.07 6.42 -9.19
N PHE A 149 5.51 6.69 -8.02
CA PHE A 149 4.13 7.20 -7.86
C PHE A 149 4.15 8.70 -7.61
N LYS A 150 4.18 9.51 -8.69
CA LYS A 150 4.29 10.98 -8.58
C LYS A 150 3.14 11.62 -7.81
N GLY A 151 1.93 11.05 -7.91
CA GLY A 151 0.73 11.45 -7.16
C GLY A 151 0.73 11.03 -5.67
N GLY A 152 1.75 10.29 -5.22
CA GLY A 152 1.81 9.72 -3.87
C GLY A 152 1.21 8.32 -3.79
N LEU A 153 1.29 7.74 -2.60
CA LEU A 153 0.70 6.44 -2.28
C LEU A 153 -0.64 6.66 -1.56
N LYS A 154 -1.69 5.97 -2.02
CA LYS A 154 -3.00 5.90 -1.38
C LYS A 154 -3.18 4.54 -0.73
N TYR A 155 -3.43 4.50 0.57
CA TYR A 155 -3.75 3.27 1.29
C TYR A 155 -5.25 3.15 1.49
N LYS A 156 -5.83 2.11 0.88
CA LYS A 156 -7.26 1.80 0.94
C LYS A 156 -7.51 0.69 1.96
N ALA A 157 -8.53 0.84 2.79
CA ALA A 157 -8.89 -0.20 3.73
C ALA A 157 -9.41 -1.47 3.01
N GLY A 158 -9.25 -2.63 3.64
CA GLY A 158 -9.68 -3.92 3.08
C GLY A 158 -8.70 -4.51 2.07
N GLY A 159 -9.21 -5.35 1.18
CA GLY A 159 -8.45 -6.19 0.26
C GLY A 159 -9.27 -7.33 -0.36
N VAL A 160 -8.59 -8.33 -0.91
CA VAL A 160 -9.18 -9.51 -1.58
C VAL A 160 -10.06 -10.29 -0.61
N ALA A 161 -9.60 -10.45 0.63
CA ALA A 161 -10.36 -11.10 1.70
C ALA A 161 -11.69 -10.38 2.02
N SER A 162 -11.79 -9.08 1.74
CA SER A 162 -13.04 -8.30 1.88
C SER A 162 -13.84 -8.17 0.57
N GLY A 163 -13.40 -8.81 -0.51
CA GLY A 163 -14.06 -8.77 -1.82
C GLY A 163 -13.86 -7.46 -2.60
N LEU A 164 -12.93 -6.60 -2.19
CA LEU A 164 -12.66 -5.33 -2.87
C LEU A 164 -11.69 -5.56 -4.03
N ASN A 165 -11.94 -4.88 -5.15
CA ASN A 165 -11.13 -4.96 -6.36
C ASN A 165 -10.61 -3.58 -6.79
N HIS A 166 -9.56 -3.56 -7.61
CA HIS A 166 -9.18 -2.36 -8.36
C HIS A 166 -10.10 -2.19 -9.57
N VAL A 167 -11.35 -1.81 -9.31
CA VAL A 167 -12.27 -1.40 -10.36
C VAL A 167 -12.22 0.12 -10.46
N VAL A 168 -12.10 0.65 -11.67
CA VAL A 168 -12.28 2.09 -11.92
C VAL A 168 -13.75 2.42 -11.73
N THR A 169 -14.12 2.73 -10.50
CA THR A 169 -15.50 3.01 -10.13
C THR A 169 -15.82 4.46 -10.43
N ASN A 170 -16.69 4.72 -11.41
CA ASN A 170 -17.40 6.01 -11.55
C ASN A 170 -18.50 6.15 -10.46
N ASP A 171 -18.19 5.70 -9.25
CA ASP A 171 -19.12 5.55 -8.14
C ASP A 171 -19.24 6.87 -7.39
N LEU A 172 -20.13 7.74 -7.82
CA LEU A 172 -20.40 9.05 -7.20
C LEU A 172 -21.02 8.96 -5.79
N THR A 173 -21.07 7.79 -5.14
CA THR A 173 -21.66 7.61 -3.80
C THR A 173 -20.65 7.43 -2.67
N ALA A 174 -19.34 7.49 -2.98
CA ALA A 174 -18.32 7.28 -1.96
C ALA A 174 -18.44 8.28 -0.81
N LYS A 175 -18.15 7.80 0.41
CA LYS A 175 -18.13 8.62 1.62
C LYS A 175 -16.96 8.18 2.49
N ARG A 176 -15.83 8.89 2.38
CA ARG A 176 -14.58 8.56 3.10
C ARG A 176 -13.75 9.79 3.44
N LEU A 177 -12.85 9.63 4.40
CA LEU A 177 -11.87 10.64 4.81
C LEU A 177 -10.47 10.11 4.58
N LEU A 178 -9.63 10.87 3.89
CA LEU A 178 -8.22 10.54 3.70
C LEU A 178 -7.36 11.53 4.49
N HIS A 179 -6.51 11.00 5.36
CA HIS A 179 -5.49 11.76 6.06
C HIS A 179 -4.23 11.83 5.20
N VAL A 180 -3.88 13.04 4.76
CA VAL A 180 -2.70 13.31 3.94
C VAL A 180 -1.57 13.77 4.83
N LYS A 181 -0.57 12.89 5.03
CA LYS A 181 0.54 13.14 5.95
C LYS A 181 1.88 12.77 5.33
N GLY A 182 2.89 13.59 5.59
CA GLY A 182 4.29 13.24 5.35
C GLY A 182 5.19 14.43 5.03
N ARG A 183 6.45 14.35 5.47
CA ARG A 183 7.42 15.43 5.24
C ARG A 183 8.18 15.31 3.91
N ARG A 184 8.61 14.09 3.57
CA ARG A 184 9.35 13.78 2.32
C ARG A 184 8.51 12.92 1.38
N VAL A 185 7.82 11.94 1.95
CA VAL A 185 6.91 11.04 1.26
C VAL A 185 5.53 11.27 1.84
N VAL A 186 4.65 11.87 1.03
CA VAL A 186 3.26 12.10 1.44
C VAL A 186 2.42 10.89 1.07
N ARG A 187 1.64 10.43 2.05
CA ARG A 187 0.74 9.28 1.93
C ARG A 187 -0.67 9.74 2.29
N ALA A 188 -1.66 9.24 1.55
CA ALA A 188 -3.06 9.43 1.86
C ALA A 188 -3.60 8.12 2.46
N THR A 189 -3.98 8.15 3.74
CA THR A 189 -4.48 6.98 4.45
C THR A 189 -5.95 7.17 4.77
N GLU A 190 -6.77 6.16 4.49
CA GLU A 190 -8.18 6.20 4.88
C GLU A 190 -8.34 6.18 6.42
N VAL A 191 -9.11 7.12 6.95
CA VAL A 191 -9.38 7.28 8.37
C VAL A 191 -10.89 7.44 8.59
N PRO A 192 -11.41 7.20 9.81
CA PRO A 192 -12.83 7.38 10.09
C PRO A 192 -13.33 8.79 9.76
N LEU A 193 -14.44 8.91 9.03
CA LEU A 193 -15.06 10.20 8.68
C LEU A 193 -15.73 10.84 9.91
N ARG A 194 -14.93 11.48 10.76
CA ARG A 194 -15.36 12.23 11.95
C ARG A 194 -14.31 13.28 12.34
N TRP A 195 -14.76 14.35 12.99
CA TRP A 195 -13.90 15.44 13.46
C TRP A 195 -12.73 14.97 14.35
N ALA A 196 -12.93 13.89 15.12
CA ALA A 196 -11.87 13.31 15.96
C ALA A 196 -10.64 12.79 15.17
N SER A 197 -10.75 12.58 13.86
CA SER A 197 -9.63 12.19 13.00
C SER A 197 -8.84 13.37 12.46
N PHE A 198 -9.38 14.60 12.53
CA PHE A 198 -8.73 15.80 12.04
C PHE A 198 -7.67 16.33 13.01
N ASN A 199 -6.69 17.04 12.46
CA ASN A 199 -5.74 17.82 13.25
C ASN A 199 -5.30 19.07 12.47
N ARG A 200 -4.83 20.09 13.18
CA ARG A 200 -4.45 21.39 12.59
C ARG A 200 -3.20 21.35 11.73
N GLY A 201 -2.35 20.34 11.90
CA GLY A 201 -1.01 20.28 11.32
C GLY A 201 -0.95 19.54 9.99
N ASP A 202 -2.02 18.89 9.55
CA ASP A 202 -2.05 18.05 8.35
C ASP A 202 -3.16 18.49 7.38
N CYS A 203 -3.16 17.91 6.18
CA CYS A 203 -4.25 18.07 5.21
C CYS A 203 -5.13 16.82 5.20
N PHE A 204 -6.41 17.03 4.88
CA PHE A 204 -7.41 15.96 4.80
C PHE A 204 -8.20 16.09 3.50
N ILE A 205 -8.63 14.96 2.96
CA ILE A 205 -9.50 14.92 1.79
C ILE A 205 -10.80 14.24 2.18
N ILE A 206 -11.88 14.99 2.15
CA ILE A 206 -13.23 14.51 2.40
C ILE A 206 -13.82 14.21 1.01
N ASP A 207 -14.03 12.92 0.73
CA ASP A 207 -14.58 12.46 -0.53
C ASP A 207 -16.03 12.06 -0.31
N LEU A 208 -16.95 12.90 -0.81
CA LEU A 208 -18.41 12.70 -0.79
C LEU A 208 -18.94 12.28 -2.17
N GLY A 209 -18.06 11.82 -3.05
CA GLY A 209 -18.44 11.29 -4.36
C GLY A 209 -18.56 12.35 -5.45
N THR A 210 -19.61 13.17 -5.42
CA THR A 210 -19.80 14.30 -6.35
C THR A 210 -18.96 15.51 -6.00
N GLU A 211 -18.67 15.67 -4.71
CA GLU A 211 -17.87 16.77 -4.17
C GLU A 211 -16.70 16.21 -3.38
N ILE A 212 -15.53 16.77 -3.65
CA ILE A 212 -14.27 16.43 -2.99
C ILE A 212 -13.79 17.70 -2.29
N TYR A 213 -13.69 17.65 -0.97
CA TYR A 213 -13.17 18.77 -0.18
C TYR A 213 -11.74 18.49 0.23
N GLN A 214 -10.83 19.36 -0.16
CA GLN A 214 -9.48 19.40 0.36
C GLN A 214 -9.47 20.32 1.60
N TRP A 215 -9.56 19.75 2.79
CA TRP A 215 -9.46 20.49 4.04
C TRP A 215 -8.00 20.66 4.44
N CYS A 216 -7.57 21.90 4.66
CA CYS A 216 -6.20 22.24 5.03
C CYS A 216 -6.16 22.81 6.44
N GLY A 217 -5.43 22.15 7.34
CA GLY A 217 -5.25 22.64 8.70
C GLY A 217 -4.48 23.96 8.75
N SER A 218 -4.74 24.77 9.78
CA SER A 218 -4.12 26.09 9.95
C SER A 218 -2.60 26.06 10.05
N SER A 219 -2.02 24.95 10.54
CA SER A 219 -0.56 24.77 10.70
C SER A 219 0.07 23.78 9.74
N CYS A 220 -0.66 23.31 8.71
CA CYS A 220 -0.11 22.39 7.72
C CYS A 220 0.87 23.07 6.77
N ASN A 221 1.88 22.32 6.31
CA ASN A 221 2.95 22.89 5.50
C ASN A 221 2.58 22.99 4.00
N LYS A 222 3.26 23.87 3.25
CA LYS A 222 2.99 24.09 1.81
C LYS A 222 3.16 22.82 0.96
N TYR A 223 4.06 21.92 1.35
CA TYR A 223 4.31 20.67 0.62
C TYR A 223 3.17 19.67 0.82
N GLU A 224 2.63 19.55 2.03
CA GLU A 224 1.43 18.77 2.35
C GLU A 224 0.22 19.29 1.58
N ARG A 225 0.03 20.62 1.52
CA ARG A 225 -1.03 21.24 0.72
C ARG A 225 -0.93 20.89 -0.76
N LEU A 226 0.26 21.03 -1.36
CA LEU A 226 0.50 20.66 -2.76
C LEU A 226 0.20 19.18 -3.01
N LYS A 227 0.62 18.31 -2.10
CA LYS A 227 0.40 16.87 -2.23
C LYS A 227 -1.07 16.48 -2.00
N ALA A 228 -1.75 17.10 -1.05
CA ALA A 228 -3.18 16.96 -0.87
C ALA A 228 -3.95 17.35 -2.13
N SER A 229 -3.56 18.46 -2.79
CA SER A 229 -4.13 18.84 -4.09
C SER A 229 -3.88 17.79 -5.17
N GLN A 230 -2.67 17.22 -5.26
CA GLN A 230 -2.37 16.15 -6.23
C GLN A 230 -3.24 14.91 -6.00
N VAL A 231 -3.43 14.51 -4.74
CA VAL A 231 -4.30 13.37 -4.39
C VAL A 231 -5.76 13.69 -4.73
N ALA A 232 -6.25 14.88 -4.38
CA ALA A 232 -7.64 15.27 -4.64
C ALA A 232 -7.95 15.41 -6.13
N ILE A 233 -7.02 15.98 -6.92
CA ILE A 233 -7.08 16.00 -8.39
C ILE A 233 -7.07 14.58 -8.96
N GLY A 234 -6.20 13.71 -8.43
CA GLY A 234 -6.14 12.30 -8.82
C GLY A 234 -7.46 11.58 -8.60
N ILE A 235 -8.13 11.78 -7.47
CA ILE A 235 -9.47 11.22 -7.21
C ILE A 235 -10.46 11.78 -8.24
N ARG A 236 -10.51 13.10 -8.42
CA ARG A 236 -11.42 13.76 -9.38
C ARG A 236 -11.25 13.20 -10.79
N ASP A 237 -10.03 13.16 -11.30
CA ASP A 237 -9.76 12.86 -12.71
C ASP A 237 -9.76 11.35 -12.98
N ASN A 238 -9.13 10.56 -12.12
CA ASN A 238 -8.94 9.12 -12.35
C ASN A 238 -10.11 8.28 -11.82
N GLU A 239 -10.63 8.60 -10.63
CA GLU A 239 -11.74 7.84 -10.02
C GLU A 239 -13.09 8.39 -10.51
N ARG A 240 -13.24 9.72 -10.60
CA ARG A 240 -14.53 10.36 -10.97
C ARG A 240 -14.65 10.76 -12.44
N LYS A 241 -13.62 10.47 -13.26
CA LYS A 241 -13.57 10.85 -14.69
C LYS A 241 -13.84 12.35 -14.91
N GLY A 242 -13.36 13.19 -14.00
CA GLY A 242 -13.52 14.65 -14.04
C GLY A 242 -14.91 15.17 -13.67
N ARG A 243 -15.83 14.30 -13.24
CA ARG A 243 -17.24 14.67 -12.94
C ARG A 243 -17.47 15.23 -11.55
N ALA A 244 -16.49 15.10 -10.65
CA ALA A 244 -16.58 15.62 -9.31
C ALA A 244 -16.06 17.06 -9.22
N GLN A 245 -16.65 17.85 -8.33
CA GLN A 245 -16.17 19.19 -8.01
C GLN A 245 -15.11 19.10 -6.91
N LEU A 246 -13.98 19.80 -7.11
CA LEU A 246 -12.94 19.93 -6.10
C LEU A 246 -13.05 21.29 -5.42
N ILE A 247 -13.19 21.29 -4.10
CA ILE A 247 -13.35 22.50 -3.27
C ILE A 247 -12.23 22.50 -2.23
N VAL A 248 -11.44 23.58 -2.17
CA VAL A 248 -10.41 23.73 -1.13
C VAL A 248 -11.01 24.49 0.05
N VAL A 249 -10.85 23.93 1.24
CA VAL A 249 -11.40 24.45 2.50
C VAL A 249 -10.26 24.67 3.48
N GLU A 250 -10.21 25.84 4.09
CA GLU A 250 -9.27 26.17 5.15
C GLU A 250 -9.94 25.98 6.52
N GLU A 251 -9.17 25.58 7.53
CA GLU A 251 -9.65 25.50 8.92
C GLU A 251 -10.36 26.80 9.34
N GLY A 252 -11.60 26.68 9.84
CA GLY A 252 -12.46 27.79 10.28
C GLY A 252 -13.35 28.38 9.18
N ASN A 253 -13.15 28.01 7.92
CA ASN A 253 -13.99 28.41 6.79
C ASN A 253 -14.76 27.21 6.21
N GLU A 254 -15.13 26.26 7.06
CA GLU A 254 -15.87 25.08 6.62
C GLU A 254 -17.28 25.46 6.14
N PRO A 255 -17.68 24.97 4.96
CA PRO A 255 -19.02 25.20 4.46
C PRO A 255 -20.05 24.43 5.31
N PRO A 256 -21.31 24.88 5.38
CA PRO A 256 -22.32 24.30 6.28
C PRO A 256 -22.53 22.80 6.11
N GLU A 257 -22.31 22.28 4.91
CA GLU A 257 -22.48 20.87 4.55
C GLU A 257 -21.46 19.95 5.23
N LEU A 258 -20.33 20.50 5.69
CA LEU A 258 -19.31 19.75 6.43
C LEU A 258 -19.46 19.83 7.96
N LYS A 259 -20.31 20.73 8.49
CA LYS A 259 -20.43 21.01 9.93
C LYS A 259 -21.22 19.94 10.68
#